data_AF-A0A813IE29-F1
#
_entry.id   AF-A0A813IE29-F1
#
_cell.length_a   1.000
_cell.length_b   1.000
_cell.length_c   1.000
_cell.angle_alpha   90.00
_cell.angle_beta   90.00
_cell.angle_gamma   90.00
#
_symmetry.space_group_name_H-M   'P 1'
#
loop_
_entity.id
_entity.type
_entity.pdbx_description
1 polymer ?
#
loop_
_entity_poly.entity_id
_entity_poly.type
_entity_poly.pdbx_seq_one_letter_code
_entity_poly.pdbx_strand_id
1 'polypeptide(L)'
;MPPALSSAPAFGEYAPPAISGQVVLTGLPDDRGLNGAIGTALKTISDGRTVVRLEDGRELAFSSENLRTLTPSIAAVENSSSSLSGQRSSSTWNALKEAAAVGKDVACRLDLTLASRREAQQAAKIHEAAIEYHELCITSGEVNMRWMLESAIAGDADFIQMLGLATSHEAEVLHQRVEADIRLNALNDEAELKP
;
A
#
# COMPACT_ATOMS: atom_id res chain seq x y z
N MET A 1 -61.88 -18.69 1.45
CA MET A 1 -60.44 -18.42 1.65
C MET A 1 -60.08 -17.26 0.74
N PRO A 2 -59.76 -16.06 1.26
CA PRO A 2 -59.31 -14.95 0.43
C PRO A 2 -57.83 -15.11 0.07
N PRO A 3 -57.39 -14.62 -1.12
CA PRO A 3 -56.00 -14.69 -1.54
C PRO A 3 -55.12 -13.66 -0.80
N ALA A 4 -53.87 -14.06 -0.55
CA ALA A 4 -52.86 -13.28 0.15
C ALA A 4 -52.54 -11.96 -0.59
N LEU A 5 -52.49 -10.87 0.17
CA LEU A 5 -52.08 -9.55 -0.26
C LEU A 5 -50.60 -9.58 -0.66
N SER A 6 -50.34 -9.32 -1.94
CA SER A 6 -49.02 -9.06 -2.50
C SER A 6 -48.44 -7.79 -1.87
N SER A 7 -47.34 -7.92 -1.12
CA SER A 7 -46.59 -6.77 -0.60
C SER A 7 -45.83 -6.13 -1.77
N ALA A 8 -46.16 -4.88 -2.09
CA ALA A 8 -45.37 -4.07 -2.99
C ALA A 8 -43.96 -3.85 -2.40
N PRO A 9 -42.90 -3.85 -3.24
CA PRO A 9 -41.55 -3.54 -2.78
C PRO A 9 -41.50 -2.10 -2.27
N ALA A 10 -40.90 -1.92 -1.08
CA ALA A 10 -40.74 -0.62 -0.47
C ALA A 10 -39.86 0.29 -1.34
N PHE A 11 -40.38 1.47 -1.64
CA PHE A 11 -39.70 2.53 -2.38
C PHE A 11 -38.55 3.07 -1.51
N GLY A 12 -37.33 2.54 -1.70
CA GLY A 12 -36.17 2.92 -0.86
C GLY A 12 -34.82 2.32 -1.22
N GLU A 13 -34.73 1.28 -2.05
CA GLU A 13 -33.45 0.63 -2.40
C GLU A 13 -32.88 1.13 -3.73
N TYR A 14 -32.55 2.42 -3.78
CA TYR A 14 -31.55 2.92 -4.73
C TYR A 14 -30.66 3.92 -3.99
N ALA A 15 -30.07 3.47 -2.88
CA ALA A 15 -28.92 4.14 -2.32
C ALA A 15 -27.74 3.83 -3.27
N PRO A 16 -27.18 4.81 -3.99
CA PRO A 16 -25.96 4.57 -4.75
C PRO A 16 -24.90 3.98 -3.81
N PRO A 17 -24.05 3.05 -4.29
CA PRO A 17 -23.07 2.37 -3.45
C PRO A 17 -22.28 3.44 -2.67
N ALA A 18 -22.35 3.36 -1.34
CA ALA A 18 -21.59 4.25 -0.49
C ALA A 18 -20.12 4.10 -0.89
N ILE A 19 -19.50 5.22 -1.27
CA ILE A 19 -18.08 5.28 -1.59
C ILE A 19 -17.36 4.95 -0.27
N SER A 20 -17.05 3.68 -0.05
CA SER A 20 -16.28 3.22 1.10
C SER A 20 -14.81 3.23 0.71
N GLY A 21 -14.02 4.11 1.34
CA GLY A 21 -12.61 4.23 1.02
C GLY A 21 -11.95 5.49 1.58
N GLN A 22 -10.63 5.57 1.42
CA GLN A 22 -9.87 6.78 1.71
C GLN A 22 -10.16 7.85 0.66
N VAL A 23 -10.39 9.07 1.14
CA VAL A 23 -10.67 10.24 0.33
C VAL A 23 -9.75 11.38 0.74
N VAL A 24 -9.37 12.20 -0.25
CA VAL A 24 -8.62 13.44 -0.05
C VAL A 24 -9.57 14.60 -0.25
N LEU A 25 -9.54 15.55 0.69
CA LEU A 25 -10.30 16.78 0.62
C LEU A 25 -9.66 17.77 -0.34
N THR A 26 -10.43 18.29 -1.29
CA THR A 26 -9.98 19.31 -2.26
C THR A 26 -11.06 20.36 -2.49
N GLY A 27 -10.69 21.58 -2.89
CA GLY A 27 -11.67 22.61 -3.29
C GLY A 27 -12.39 23.32 -2.15
N LEU A 28 -11.94 23.18 -0.90
CA LEU A 28 -12.45 23.97 0.22
C LEU A 28 -11.81 25.37 0.24
N PRO A 29 -12.47 26.39 0.84
CA PRO A 29 -11.85 27.70 1.04
C PRO A 29 -10.56 27.59 1.86
N ASP A 30 -9.53 28.33 1.46
CA ASP A 30 -8.18 28.25 2.07
C ASP A 30 -8.18 28.57 3.57
N ASP A 31 -9.13 29.37 4.05
CA ASP A 31 -9.29 29.74 5.46
C ASP A 31 -9.48 28.52 6.40
N ARG A 32 -9.89 27.37 5.86
CA ARG A 32 -10.11 26.16 6.65
C ARG A 32 -8.86 25.29 6.81
N GLY A 33 -7.87 25.43 5.93
CA GLY A 33 -6.64 24.62 5.97
C GLY A 33 -6.87 23.10 5.86
N LEU A 34 -8.00 22.66 5.29
CA LEU A 34 -8.36 21.24 5.15
C LEU A 34 -8.07 20.66 3.76
N ASN A 35 -7.62 21.47 2.81
CA ASN A 35 -7.24 21.00 1.48
C ASN A 35 -6.00 20.10 1.58
N GLY A 36 -6.10 18.89 1.04
CA GLY A 36 -5.06 17.86 1.12
C GLY A 36 -5.19 16.91 2.32
N ALA A 37 -6.11 17.18 3.26
CA ALA A 37 -6.35 16.28 4.38
C ALA A 37 -6.95 14.94 3.90
N ILE A 38 -6.46 13.85 4.47
CA ILE A 38 -6.91 12.48 4.19
C ILE A 38 -7.95 12.08 5.24
N GLY A 39 -9.01 11.41 4.81
CA GLY A 39 -10.00 10.84 5.70
C GLY A 39 -10.68 9.61 5.12
N THR A 40 -11.49 8.94 5.94
CA THR A 40 -12.25 7.76 5.54
C THR A 40 -13.71 8.12 5.33
N ALA A 41 -14.22 7.88 4.12
CA ALA A 41 -15.64 8.06 3.82
C ALA A 41 -16.47 6.98 4.51
N LEU A 42 -17.44 7.39 5.33
CA LEU A 42 -18.28 6.50 6.13
C LEU A 42 -19.63 6.25 5.47
N LYS A 43 -20.37 7.32 5.20
CA LYS A 43 -21.73 7.24 4.67
C LYS A 43 -22.12 8.50 3.92
N THR A 44 -23.00 8.36 2.94
CA THR A 44 -23.65 9.50 2.28
C THR A 44 -24.99 9.75 2.98
N ILE A 45 -25.23 11.00 3.35
CA ILE A 45 -26.49 11.44 3.97
C ILE A 45 -27.49 11.89 2.90
N SER A 46 -28.76 12.07 3.27
CA SER A 46 -29.86 12.34 2.33
C SER A 46 -29.73 13.66 1.55
N ASP A 47 -28.87 14.57 1.99
CA ASP A 47 -28.55 15.83 1.29
C ASP A 47 -27.51 15.66 0.16
N GLY A 48 -27.01 14.44 -0.05
CA GLY A 48 -25.98 14.12 -1.05
C GLY A 48 -24.54 14.35 -0.60
N ARG A 49 -24.31 14.76 0.66
CA ARG A 49 -22.96 14.92 1.22
C ARG A 49 -22.45 13.62 1.83
N THR A 50 -21.15 13.42 1.77
CA THR A 50 -20.47 12.26 2.37
C THR A 50 -19.83 12.65 3.69
N VAL A 51 -20.11 11.89 4.74
CA VAL A 51 -19.49 12.01 6.05
C VAL A 51 -18.11 11.36 5.99
N VAL A 52 -17.08 12.17 6.23
CA VAL A 52 -15.68 11.76 6.26
C VAL A 52 -15.16 11.86 7.68
N ARG A 53 -14.53 10.79 8.18
CA ARG A 53 -13.78 10.80 9.44
C ARG A 53 -12.33 11.15 9.17
N LEU A 54 -11.86 12.25 9.73
CA LEU A 54 -10.48 12.73 9.63
C LEU A 54 -9.56 12.00 10.61
N GLU A 55 -8.25 12.16 10.45
CA GLU A 55 -7.22 11.58 11.33
C GLU A 55 -7.32 12.07 12.79
N ASP A 56 -7.82 13.29 13.00
CA ASP A 56 -8.07 13.84 14.34
C ASP A 56 -9.33 13.27 15.02
N GLY A 57 -10.03 12.35 14.36
CA GLY A 57 -11.25 11.70 14.85
C GLY A 57 -12.54 12.51 14.63
N ARG A 58 -12.48 13.72 14.07
CA ARG A 58 -13.67 14.51 13.75
C ARG A 58 -14.38 13.94 12.53
N GLU A 59 -15.71 13.94 12.59
CA GLU A 59 -16.59 13.56 11.48
C GLU A 59 -17.21 14.81 10.87
N LEU A 60 -16.93 15.04 9.58
CA LEU A 60 -17.41 16.22 8.86
C LEU A 60 -18.08 15.78 7.55
N ALA A 61 -19.19 16.45 7.20
CA ALA A 61 -19.91 16.17 5.97
C ALA A 61 -19.44 17.11 4.85
N PHE A 62 -19.04 16.53 3.72
CA PHE A 62 -18.54 17.25 2.55
C PHE A 62 -19.33 16.89 1.29
N SER A 63 -19.48 17.85 0.38
CA SER A 63 -20.01 17.60 -0.96
C SER A 63 -19.08 16.66 -1.73
N SER A 64 -19.64 15.82 -2.61
CA SER A 64 -18.86 14.90 -3.45
C SER A 64 -17.86 15.60 -4.38
N GLU A 65 -18.15 16.83 -4.80
CA GLU A 65 -17.23 17.67 -5.58
C GLU A 65 -15.93 18.03 -4.84
N ASN A 66 -15.96 18.01 -3.49
CA ASN A 66 -14.82 18.33 -2.65
C ASN A 66 -14.02 17.09 -2.22
N LEU A 67 -14.39 15.91 -2.73
CA LEU A 67 -13.78 14.64 -2.35
C LEU A 67 -13.15 13.98 -3.58
N ARG A 68 -11.87 13.61 -3.46
CA ARG A 68 -11.20 12.73 -4.43
C ARG A 68 -10.94 11.39 -3.79
N THR A 69 -11.51 10.33 -4.35
CA THR A 69 -11.20 8.96 -3.94
C THR A 69 -9.74 8.67 -4.23
N LEU A 70 -8.98 8.30 -3.20
CA LEU A 70 -7.70 7.64 -3.38
C LEU A 70 -8.00 6.22 -3.78
N THR A 71 -8.22 5.98 -5.06
CA THR A 71 -8.33 4.62 -5.58
C THR A 71 -7.00 3.93 -5.24
N PRO A 72 -6.97 2.87 -4.42
CA PRO A 72 -5.78 2.04 -4.34
C PRO A 72 -5.59 1.50 -5.76
N SER A 73 -4.58 2.00 -6.46
CA SER A 73 -4.27 1.62 -7.84
C SER A 73 -3.82 0.16 -7.88
N ILE A 74 -4.79 -0.74 -7.83
CA ILE A 74 -4.68 -2.14 -8.22
C ILE A 74 -5.83 -2.33 -9.20
N ALA A 75 -5.50 -2.52 -10.47
CA ALA A 75 -6.40 -2.74 -11.62
C ALA A 75 -7.09 -1.50 -12.24
N ALA A 76 -6.38 -0.84 -13.17
CA ALA A 76 -6.97 -0.21 -14.35
C ALA A 76 -5.91 -0.06 -15.46
N VAL A 77 -5.34 -1.20 -15.89
CA VAL A 77 -4.75 -1.32 -17.22
C VAL A 77 -5.90 -1.71 -18.15
N GLU A 78 -6.71 -0.73 -18.54
CA GLU A 78 -7.66 -0.90 -19.64
C GLU A 78 -7.40 0.19 -20.66
N ASN A 79 -6.62 -0.23 -21.67
CA ASN A 79 -6.73 0.14 -23.08
C ASN A 79 -7.67 1.30 -23.41
N SER A 80 -7.21 2.53 -23.19
CA SER A 80 -7.66 3.67 -23.99
C SER A 80 -6.79 3.76 -25.24
N SER A 81 -6.91 2.76 -26.12
CA SER A 81 -6.50 2.88 -27.52
C SER A 81 -7.57 3.69 -28.26
N SER A 82 -7.59 5.00 -28.00
CA SER A 82 -8.37 5.95 -28.79
C SER A 82 -7.61 6.28 -30.07
N SER A 83 -8.13 5.75 -31.18
CA SER A 83 -7.79 6.10 -32.55
C SER A 83 -7.64 7.61 -32.75
N LEU A 84 -6.45 8.02 -33.19
CA LEU A 84 -6.20 9.32 -33.81
C LEU A 84 -5.62 9.07 -35.20
N SER A 85 -6.52 8.85 -36.16
CA SER A 85 -6.19 8.90 -37.58
C SER A 85 -6.22 10.36 -38.06
N GLY A 86 -5.13 10.78 -38.70
CA GLY A 86 -5.18 11.79 -39.76
C GLY A 86 -5.06 13.25 -39.36
N GLN A 87 -3.82 13.75 -39.27
CA GLN A 87 -3.38 14.96 -40.01
C GLN A 87 -1.87 15.16 -39.85
N ARG A 88 -1.12 14.75 -40.88
CA ARG A 88 0.32 14.99 -40.99
C ARG A 88 0.55 16.42 -41.48
N SER A 89 0.94 17.32 -40.58
CA SER A 89 1.68 18.54 -40.92
C SER A 89 3.16 18.32 -40.61
N SER A 90 4.04 18.63 -41.57
CA SER A 90 5.46 18.24 -41.60
C SER A 90 6.38 19.06 -40.67
N SER A 91 5.85 19.93 -39.81
CA SER A 91 6.64 20.80 -38.93
C SER A 91 6.77 20.31 -37.48
N THR A 92 6.16 19.18 -37.11
CA THR A 92 6.10 18.68 -35.72
C THR A 92 7.27 17.76 -35.32
N TRP A 93 8.13 17.36 -36.26
CA TRP A 93 9.20 16.39 -35.97
C TRP A 93 10.34 16.95 -35.11
N ASN A 94 10.54 18.27 -35.10
CA ASN A 94 11.60 18.87 -34.27
C ASN A 94 11.16 19.02 -32.79
N ALA A 95 9.89 19.27 -32.51
CA ALA A 95 9.37 19.38 -31.13
C ALA A 95 9.30 18.02 -30.41
N LEU A 96 9.04 16.93 -31.14
CA LEU A 96 9.02 15.57 -30.58
C LEU A 96 10.42 15.07 -30.19
N LYS A 97 11.48 15.58 -30.82
CA LYS A 97 12.85 15.21 -30.51
C LYS A 97 13.36 15.86 -29.21
N GLU A 98 12.90 17.08 -28.92
CA GLU A 98 13.14 17.74 -27.62
C GLU A 98 12.30 17.15 -26.48
N ALA A 99 11.04 16.77 -26.74
CA ALA A 99 10.22 16.07 -25.75
C ALA A 99 10.75 14.67 -25.40
N ALA A 100 11.44 13.99 -26.33
CA ALA A 100 12.05 12.68 -26.10
C ALA A 100 13.28 12.73 -25.16
N ALA A 101 13.97 13.87 -25.07
CA ALA A 101 15.06 14.06 -24.11
C ALA A 101 14.51 14.26 -22.69
N VAL A 102 13.44 15.06 -22.54
CA VAL A 102 12.74 15.25 -21.25
C VAL A 102 12.02 13.97 -20.79
N GLY A 103 11.49 13.17 -21.72
CA GLY A 103 10.85 11.88 -21.41
C GLY A 103 11.80 10.82 -20.85
N LYS A 104 13.09 10.83 -21.23
CA LYS A 104 14.09 9.90 -20.67
C LYS A 104 14.40 10.20 -19.20
N ASP A 105 14.54 11.47 -18.84
CA ASP A 105 14.79 11.87 -17.45
C ASP A 105 13.60 11.55 -16.53
N VAL A 106 12.36 11.68 -17.03
CA VAL A 106 11.16 11.29 -16.27
C VAL A 106 11.04 9.77 -16.12
N ALA A 107 11.36 9.00 -17.18
CA ALA A 107 11.37 7.54 -17.10
C ALA A 107 12.40 7.03 -16.08
N CYS A 108 13.61 7.59 -16.05
CA CYS A 108 14.62 7.23 -15.06
C CYS A 108 14.20 7.60 -13.62
N ARG A 109 13.57 8.76 -13.40
CA ARG A 109 13.11 9.17 -12.06
C ARG A 109 11.99 8.29 -11.52
N LEU A 110 11.05 7.87 -12.37
CA LEU A 110 9.99 6.94 -11.96
C LEU A 110 10.56 5.57 -11.60
N ASP A 111 11.55 5.10 -12.36
CA ASP A 111 12.21 3.80 -12.11
C ASP A 111 12.93 3.79 -10.75
N LEU A 112 13.65 4.88 -10.40
CA LEU A 112 14.27 5.02 -9.07
C LEU A 112 13.24 4.99 -7.92
N THR A 113 12.09 5.64 -8.08
CA THR A 113 11.07 5.68 -7.03
C THR A 113 10.36 4.33 -6.83
N LEU A 114 10.23 3.54 -7.91
CA LEU A 114 9.67 2.19 -7.83
C LEU A 114 10.67 1.19 -7.26
N ALA A 115 11.94 1.28 -7.66
CA ALA A 115 13.02 0.49 -7.08
C ALA A 115 13.12 0.75 -5.56
N SER A 116 13.13 2.01 -5.14
CA SER A 116 13.18 2.36 -3.71
C SER A 116 11.96 1.85 -2.93
N ARG A 117 10.78 1.83 -3.55
CA ARG A 117 9.58 1.29 -2.90
C ARG A 117 9.66 -0.23 -2.73
N ARG A 118 10.16 -0.95 -3.74
CA ARG A 118 10.33 -2.40 -3.68
C ARG A 118 11.37 -2.79 -2.63
N GLU A 119 12.49 -2.09 -2.60
CA GLU A 119 13.54 -2.29 -1.60
C GLU A 119 13.01 -2.02 -0.18
N ALA A 120 12.26 -0.93 0.01
CA ALA A 120 11.63 -0.63 1.31
C ALA A 120 10.61 -1.70 1.73
N GLN A 121 9.80 -2.20 0.79
CA GLN A 121 8.85 -3.29 1.05
C GLN A 121 9.58 -4.59 1.40
N GLN A 122 10.65 -4.92 0.69
CA GLN A 122 11.46 -6.10 0.97
C GLN A 122 12.15 -5.97 2.34
N ALA A 123 12.73 -4.81 2.66
CA ALA A 123 13.34 -4.55 3.97
C ALA A 123 12.32 -4.66 5.11
N ALA A 124 11.11 -4.12 4.92
CA ALA A 124 10.02 -4.25 5.90
C ALA A 124 9.62 -5.71 6.11
N LYS A 125 9.49 -6.49 5.03
CA LYS A 125 9.18 -7.93 5.10
C LYS A 125 10.26 -8.72 5.85
N ILE A 126 11.53 -8.47 5.56
CA ILE A 126 12.64 -9.12 6.28
C ILE A 126 12.64 -8.73 7.76
N HIS A 127 12.29 -7.47 8.07
CA HIS A 127 12.21 -7.01 9.46
C HIS A 127 11.07 -7.70 10.22
N GLU A 128 9.90 -7.85 9.62
CA GLU A 128 8.77 -8.59 10.19
C GLU A 128 9.15 -10.06 10.44
N ALA A 129 9.77 -10.73 9.46
CA ALA A 129 10.25 -12.10 9.62
C ALA A 129 11.32 -12.23 10.72
N ALA A 130 12.15 -11.21 10.94
CA ALA A 130 13.12 -11.19 12.03
C ALA A 130 12.45 -11.11 13.42
N ILE A 131 11.37 -10.32 13.54
CA ILE A 131 10.58 -10.25 14.78
C ILE A 131 9.96 -11.62 15.07
N GLU A 132 9.30 -12.23 14.09
CA GLU A 132 8.70 -13.57 14.23
C GLU A 132 9.76 -14.63 14.57
N TYR A 133 10.93 -14.58 13.94
CA TYR A 133 12.04 -15.48 14.26
C TYR A 133 12.45 -15.38 15.73
N HIS A 134 12.60 -14.17 16.27
CA HIS A 134 12.96 -13.98 17.68
C HIS A 134 11.86 -14.43 18.63
N GLU A 135 10.59 -14.22 18.29
CA GLU A 135 9.46 -14.76 19.06
C GLU A 135 9.48 -16.29 19.09
N LEU A 136 9.73 -16.92 17.95
CA LEU A 136 9.85 -18.37 17.86
C LEU A 136 11.09 -18.91 18.58
N CYS A 137 12.19 -18.15 18.64
CA CYS A 137 13.35 -18.49 19.48
C CYS A 137 12.97 -18.57 20.96
N ILE A 138 12.10 -17.68 21.44
CA ILE A 138 11.60 -17.69 22.82
C ILE A 138 10.73 -18.93 23.08
N THR A 139 9.86 -19.30 22.13
CA THR A 139 8.91 -20.41 22.35
C THR A 139 9.50 -21.79 22.09
N SER A 140 10.38 -21.92 21.10
CA SER A 140 10.85 -23.19 20.55
C SER A 140 12.35 -23.43 20.75
N GLY A 141 13.07 -22.42 21.25
CA GLY A 141 14.51 -22.46 21.50
C GLY A 141 15.36 -22.09 20.29
N GLU A 142 16.46 -21.40 20.56
CA GLU A 142 17.38 -20.86 19.54
C GLU A 142 17.96 -21.94 18.61
N VAL A 143 18.33 -23.11 19.16
CA VAL A 143 18.94 -24.19 18.36
C VAL A 143 17.98 -24.72 17.29
N ASN A 144 16.70 -24.89 17.64
CA ASN A 144 15.69 -25.37 16.70
C ASN A 144 15.43 -24.34 15.59
N MET A 145 15.36 -23.07 15.98
CA MET A 145 15.15 -21.96 15.05
C MET A 145 16.33 -21.76 14.09
N ARG A 146 17.55 -21.88 14.61
CA ARG A 146 18.76 -21.82 13.79
C ARG A 146 18.79 -22.92 12.74
N TRP A 147 18.49 -24.16 13.14
CA TRP A 147 18.43 -25.29 12.23
C TRP A 147 17.36 -25.10 11.13
N MET A 148 16.19 -24.57 11.50
CA MET A 148 15.14 -24.24 10.54
C MET A 148 15.59 -23.16 9.54
N LEU A 149 16.25 -22.10 10.01
CA LEU A 149 16.76 -21.04 9.14
C LEU A 149 17.85 -21.54 8.20
N GLU A 150 18.77 -22.38 8.69
CA GLU A 150 19.78 -23.07 7.87
C GLU A 150 19.14 -23.95 6.80
N SER A 151 18.04 -24.64 7.14
CA SER A 151 17.28 -25.48 6.19
C SER A 151 16.57 -24.64 5.13
N ALA A 152 16.02 -23.48 5.51
CA ALA A 152 15.45 -22.53 4.57
C ALA A 152 16.51 -21.93 3.61
N ILE A 153 17.71 -21.61 4.12
CA ILE A 153 18.85 -21.17 3.29
C ILE A 153 19.25 -22.26 2.29
N ALA A 154 19.23 -23.53 2.70
CA ALA A 154 19.49 -24.67 1.82
C ALA A 154 18.42 -24.88 0.73
N GLY A 155 17.34 -24.09 0.75
CA GLY A 155 16.29 -24.12 -0.27
C GLY A 155 15.10 -25.01 0.08
N ASP A 156 14.96 -25.44 1.34
CA ASP A 156 13.78 -26.19 1.76
C ASP A 156 12.54 -25.28 1.74
N ALA A 157 11.61 -25.60 0.83
CA ALA A 157 10.42 -24.79 0.58
C ALA A 157 9.48 -24.73 1.79
N ASP A 158 9.42 -25.79 2.60
CA ASP A 158 8.52 -25.83 3.76
C ASP A 158 9.01 -24.85 4.83
N PHE A 159 10.33 -24.80 5.07
CA PHE A 159 10.92 -23.86 6.02
C PHE A 159 10.97 -22.43 5.49
N ILE A 160 11.17 -22.22 4.19
CA ILE A 160 11.04 -20.89 3.56
C ILE A 160 9.62 -20.35 3.76
N GLN A 161 8.60 -21.17 3.50
CA GLN A 161 7.21 -20.78 3.68
C GLN A 161 6.86 -20.55 5.16
N MET A 162 7.37 -21.39 6.06
CA MET A 162 7.13 -21.27 7.50
C MET A 162 7.67 -19.96 8.07
N LEU A 163 8.78 -19.45 7.54
CA LEU A 163 9.37 -18.16 7.91
C LEU A 163 8.73 -16.95 7.18
N GLY A 164 7.66 -17.17 6.40
CA GLY A 164 7.00 -16.10 5.63
C GLY A 164 7.84 -15.57 4.46
N LEU A 165 8.87 -16.32 4.04
CA LEU A 165 9.80 -15.91 2.99
C LEU A 165 9.35 -16.44 1.62
N ALA A 166 9.79 -15.76 0.56
CA ALA A 166 9.47 -16.14 -0.82
C ALA A 166 10.62 -16.93 -1.49
N THR A 167 11.86 -16.75 -1.03
CA THR A 167 13.05 -17.34 -1.67
C THR A 167 14.12 -17.71 -0.63
N SER A 168 15.03 -18.61 -1.00
CA SER A 168 16.22 -18.92 -0.18
C SER A 168 17.12 -17.69 0.01
N HIS A 169 17.17 -16.79 -0.98
CA HIS A 169 17.92 -15.55 -0.86
C HIS A 169 17.34 -14.63 0.24
N GLU A 170 16.01 -14.54 0.36
CA GLU A 170 15.40 -13.81 1.48
C GLU A 170 15.78 -14.45 2.84
N ALA A 171 15.97 -15.78 2.90
CA ALA A 171 16.42 -16.47 4.11
C ALA A 171 17.88 -16.13 4.46
N GLU A 172 18.76 -15.98 3.47
CA GLU A 172 20.13 -15.49 3.69
C GLU A 172 20.15 -14.06 4.26
N VAL A 173 19.31 -13.17 3.72
CA VAL A 173 19.20 -11.79 4.22
C VAL A 173 18.64 -11.77 5.64
N LEU A 174 17.64 -12.60 5.93
CA LEU A 174 17.12 -12.78 7.29
C LEU A 174 18.21 -13.26 8.25
N HIS A 175 19.01 -14.26 7.86
CA HIS A 175 20.11 -14.78 8.68
C HIS A 175 21.16 -13.71 9.00
N GLN A 176 21.58 -12.93 8.00
CA GLN A 176 22.51 -11.81 8.23
C GLN A 176 21.91 -10.78 9.19
N ARG A 177 20.61 -10.51 9.08
CA ARG A 177 19.93 -9.55 9.97
C ARG A 177 19.88 -10.06 11.42
N VAL A 178 19.46 -11.31 11.62
CA VAL A 178 19.41 -11.94 12.95
C VAL A 178 20.79 -11.99 13.59
N GLU A 179 21.83 -12.35 12.83
CA GLU A 179 23.20 -12.37 13.33
C GLU A 179 23.67 -10.97 13.77
N ALA A 180 23.31 -9.92 13.01
CA ALA A 180 23.59 -8.55 13.39
C ALA A 180 22.88 -8.15 14.70
N ASP A 181 21.61 -8.52 14.86
CA ASP A 181 20.85 -8.25 16.08
C ASP A 181 21.45 -8.98 17.30
N ILE A 182 21.88 -10.24 17.16
CA ILE A 182 22.58 -11.00 18.22
C ILE A 182 23.88 -10.31 18.62
N ARG A 183 24.69 -9.87 17.65
CA ARG A 183 25.94 -9.14 17.93
C ARG A 183 25.69 -7.83 18.65
N LEU A 184 24.64 -7.09 18.27
CA LEU A 184 24.26 -5.84 18.95
C LEU A 184 23.83 -6.09 20.39
N ASN A 185 23.08 -7.16 20.66
CA ASN A 185 22.68 -7.53 22.02
C ASN A 185 23.91 -7.90 22.87
N ALA A 186 24.85 -8.69 22.32
CA ALA A 186 26.08 -9.04 23.04
C ALA A 186 26.93 -7.80 23.41
N LEU A 187 27.01 -6.80 22.53
CA LEU A 187 27.71 -5.55 22.82
C LEU A 187 27.01 -4.71 23.89
N ASN A 188 25.67 -4.72 23.93
CA ASN A 188 24.91 -4.05 24.98
C ASN A 188 25.14 -4.71 26.33
N ASP A 189 25.14 -6.04 26.39
CA ASP A 189 25.41 -6.81 27.61
C ASP A 189 26.82 -6.51 28.15
N GLU A 190 27.83 -6.42 27.27
CA GLU A 190 29.21 -6.04 27.65
C GLU A 190 29.31 -4.60 28.17
N ALA A 191 28.48 -3.68 27.67
CA ALA A 191 28.47 -2.28 28.09
C ALA A 191 27.88 -2.11 29.49
N GLU A 192 26.88 -2.91 29.86
CA GLU A 192 26.26 -2.89 31.20
C GLU A 192 27.19 -3.43 32.30
N LEU A 193 28.17 -4.26 31.94
CA LEU A 193 29.12 -4.88 32.87
C LEU A 193 30.30 -3.99 33.28
N LYS A 194 30.43 -2.79 32.72
CA LYS A 194 31.49 -1.81 33.09
C LYS A 194 30.92 -0.72 34.01
N PRO A 195 31.12 -0.81 35.34
CA PRO A 195 30.74 0.23 36.29
C PRO A 195 31.60 1.50 36.21
#